data_AF-R7U4G8-F1
#
_entry.id   AF-R7U4G8-F1
#
_cell.length_a   1.000
_cell.length_b   1.000
_cell.length_c   1.000
_cell.angle_alpha   90.00
_cell.angle_beta   90.00
_cell.angle_gamma   90.00
#
_symmetry.space_group_name_H-M   'P 1'
#
loop_
_entity.id
_entity.type
_entity.pdbx_description
1 polymer ?
#
loop_
_entity_poly.entity_id
_entity_poly.type
_entity_poly.pdbx_seq_one_letter_code
_entity_poly.pdbx_strand_id
1 'polypeptide(L)'
;GTSGIDIDLQKVDIDQCPGSSGSNVFAETDKCKKETTKCVPVSGLGFRRGSYRCECKDGFYFPETQLSDNLRYFNGSIIEMHFEKKLK
;
A
#
# COMPACT_ATOMS: atom_id res chain seq x y z
N GLY A 1 3.93 6.73 -36.16
CA GLY A 1 3.72 5.35 -35.68
C GLY A 1 3.65 5.40 -34.18
N THR A 2 2.67 4.75 -33.58
CA THR A 2 2.58 4.56 -32.12
C THR A 2 3.26 3.23 -31.78
N SER A 3 4.29 3.28 -30.93
CA SER A 3 4.87 2.07 -30.35
C SER A 3 3.97 1.61 -29.22
N GLY A 4 3.37 0.43 -29.35
CA GLY A 4 2.67 -0.25 -28.25
C GLY A 4 3.65 -1.10 -27.46
N ILE A 5 3.68 -0.95 -26.14
CA ILE A 5 4.43 -1.83 -25.23
C ILE A 5 3.41 -2.75 -24.59
N ASP A 6 3.55 -4.05 -24.80
CA ASP A 6 2.72 -5.07 -24.15
C ASP A 6 3.37 -5.46 -22.83
N ILE A 7 2.71 -5.15 -21.70
CA ILE A 7 3.21 -5.42 -20.35
C ILE A 7 2.26 -6.40 -19.70
N ASP A 8 2.79 -7.55 -19.29
CA ASP A 8 2.04 -8.51 -18.49
C ASP A 8 1.80 -7.93 -17.08
N LEU A 9 0.63 -7.32 -16.90
CA LEU A 9 0.20 -6.66 -15.67
C LEU A 9 0.07 -7.62 -14.47
N GLN A 10 0.12 -8.93 -14.69
CA GLN A 10 0.11 -9.91 -13.60
C GLN A 10 1.49 -10.04 -12.92
N LYS A 11 2.57 -9.67 -13.62
CA LYS A 11 3.95 -9.77 -13.12
C LYS A 11 4.52 -8.45 -12.62
N VAL A 12 3.76 -7.35 -12.75
CA VAL A 12 4.21 -6.01 -12.35
C VAL A 12 3.50 -5.61 -11.07
N ASP A 13 4.24 -5.59 -9.96
CA ASP A 13 3.76 -4.96 -8.74
C ASP A 13 3.86 -3.43 -8.83
N ILE A 14 2.94 -2.74 -8.17
CA ILE A 14 3.05 -1.30 -7.94
C ILE A 14 3.45 -1.02 -6.50
N ASP A 15 4.28 0.00 -6.30
CA ASP A 15 4.66 0.47 -4.97
C ASP A 15 4.00 1.83 -4.71
N GLN A 16 3.09 1.87 -3.73
CA GLN A 16 2.36 3.09 -3.38
C GLN A 16 2.98 3.86 -2.22
N CYS A 17 4.00 3.28 -1.58
CA CYS A 17 4.63 3.83 -0.40
C CYS A 17 5.59 4.98 -0.76
N PRO A 18 5.88 5.88 0.19
CA PRO A 18 6.88 6.92 -0.01
C PRO A 18 8.29 6.32 -0.03
N GLY A 19 9.20 6.93 -0.80
CA GLY A 19 10.64 6.63 -0.72
C GLY A 19 11.14 5.52 -1.66
N SER A 20 10.32 5.02 -2.58
CA SER A 20 10.80 4.14 -3.65
C SER A 20 11.86 4.88 -4.48
N SER A 21 13.09 4.38 -4.47
CA SER A 21 14.18 4.99 -5.23
C SER A 21 13.97 4.80 -6.73
N GLY A 22 13.91 5.89 -7.50
CA GLY A 22 13.72 5.89 -8.96
C GLY A 22 12.43 6.59 -9.42
N SER A 23 12.05 6.38 -10.68
CA SER A 23 10.83 6.95 -11.26
C SER A 23 9.61 6.08 -10.93
N ASN A 24 9.22 6.03 -9.66
CA ASN A 24 7.98 5.37 -9.23
C ASN A 24 6.80 6.35 -9.29
N VAL A 25 5.98 6.24 -10.34
CA VAL A 25 4.81 7.10 -10.54
C VAL A 25 3.66 6.82 -9.56
N PHE A 26 3.72 5.68 -8.84
CA PHE A 26 2.70 5.29 -7.87
C PHE A 26 3.06 5.69 -6.44
N ALA A 27 4.29 6.18 -6.20
CA ALA A 27 4.75 6.59 -4.89
C ALA A 27 3.83 7.65 -4.26
N GLU A 28 3.76 7.65 -2.92
CA GLU A 28 2.94 8.57 -2.13
C GLU A 28 1.43 8.53 -2.41
N THR A 29 0.94 7.51 -3.13
CA THR A 29 -0.50 7.31 -3.37
C THR A 29 -1.16 6.41 -2.34
N ASP A 30 -0.43 5.97 -1.31
CA ASP A 30 -1.01 5.24 -0.17
C ASP A 30 -2.06 6.07 0.59
N LYS A 31 -2.79 5.40 1.47
CA LYS A 31 -3.82 5.99 2.32
C LYS A 31 -3.55 5.71 3.80
N CYS A 32 -2.29 5.40 4.14
CA CYS A 32 -1.89 5.25 5.53
C CYS A 32 -2.03 6.59 6.27
N LYS A 33 -2.26 6.51 7.59
CA LYS A 33 -2.21 7.70 8.44
C LYS A 33 -0.75 8.10 8.64
N LYS A 34 -0.28 9.12 7.90
CA LYS A 34 1.12 9.55 7.91
C LYS A 34 1.65 9.94 9.29
N GLU A 35 0.79 10.36 10.21
CA GLU A 35 1.18 10.73 11.58
C GLU A 35 1.55 9.50 12.41
N THR A 36 0.70 8.47 12.40
CA THR A 36 0.77 7.33 13.35
C THR A 36 1.26 6.03 12.72
N THR A 37 1.33 5.95 11.39
CA THR A 37 1.69 4.73 10.64
C THR A 37 2.73 5.01 9.56
N LYS A 38 3.44 3.97 9.15
CA LYS A 38 4.36 3.92 8.00
C LYS A 38 3.83 2.93 6.96
N CYS A 39 3.97 3.27 5.69
CA CYS A 39 3.59 2.40 4.58
C CYS A 39 4.71 1.40 4.29
N VAL A 40 4.36 0.13 4.08
CA VAL A 40 5.27 -0.94 3.65
C VAL A 40 4.68 -1.64 2.43
N PRO A 41 5.39 -1.70 1.28
CA PRO A 41 4.87 -2.32 0.07
C PRO A 41 4.73 -3.84 0.24
N VAL A 42 3.75 -4.41 -0.45
CA VAL A 42 3.50 -5.86 -0.48
C VAL A 42 3.57 -6.34 -1.92
N SER A 43 4.62 -7.09 -2.25
CA SER A 43 4.86 -7.66 -3.58
C SER A 43 4.05 -8.94 -3.82
N GLY A 44 3.95 -9.36 -5.08
CA GLY A 44 3.27 -10.57 -5.52
C GLY A 44 1.75 -10.45 -5.65
N LEU A 45 1.22 -9.21 -5.65
CA LEU A 45 -0.21 -8.93 -5.78
C LEU A 45 -0.59 -8.43 -7.18
N GLY A 46 0.40 -8.17 -8.03
CA GLY A 46 0.24 -7.71 -9.40
C GLY A 46 -0.14 -6.22 -9.47
N PHE A 47 -0.56 -5.79 -10.66
CA PHE A 47 -0.84 -4.38 -10.94
C PHE A 47 -2.19 -3.95 -10.34
N ARG A 48 -2.21 -3.68 -9.03
CA ARG A 48 -3.42 -3.25 -8.31
C ARG A 48 -3.10 -2.30 -7.17
N ARG A 49 -4.05 -1.42 -6.85
CA ARG A 49 -4.01 -0.57 -5.66
C ARG A 49 -4.26 -1.37 -4.38
N GLY A 50 -3.74 -0.87 -3.27
CA GLY A 50 -3.85 -1.50 -1.96
C GLY A 50 -2.81 -2.59 -1.71
N SER A 51 -1.76 -2.67 -2.54
CA SER A 51 -0.63 -3.59 -2.40
C SER A 51 0.40 -3.07 -1.40
N TYR A 52 -0.07 -2.69 -0.21
CA TYR A 52 0.74 -2.21 0.91
C TYR A 52 0.08 -2.57 2.24
N ARG A 53 0.84 -2.46 3.31
CA ARG A 53 0.34 -2.48 4.69
C ARG A 53 0.77 -1.22 5.43
N CYS A 54 -0.08 -0.73 6.32
CA CYS A 54 0.27 0.36 7.22
C CYS A 54 0.65 -0.22 8.58
N GLU A 55 1.93 -0.12 8.92
CA GLU A 55 2.47 -0.52 10.22
C GLU A 55 2.45 0.68 11.17
N CYS A 56 2.16 0.46 12.45
CA CYS A 56 2.26 1.52 13.45
C CYS A 56 3.72 2.00 13.56
N LYS A 57 3.91 3.32 13.73
CA LYS A 57 5.21 3.87 14.11
C LYS A 57 5.50 3.59 15.58
N ASP A 58 6.75 3.74 15.98
CA ASP A 58 7.15 3.63 17.38
C ASP A 58 6.30 4.56 18.27
N GLY A 59 5.80 4.01 19.38
CA GLY A 59 4.90 4.71 20.30
C GLY A 59 3.40 4.63 19.93
N PHE A 60 3.04 4.10 18.75
CA PHE A 60 1.66 3.80 18.37
C PHE A 60 1.44 2.29 18.31
N TYR A 61 0.24 1.84 18.66
CA TYR A 61 -0.07 0.42 18.79
C TYR A 61 -1.31 0.05 17.98
N PHE A 62 -1.30 -1.16 17.42
CA PHE A 62 -2.48 -1.76 16.82
C PHE A 62 -3.50 -2.06 17.93
N PRO A 63 -4.79 -1.71 17.76
CA PRO A 63 -5.78 -1.82 18.83
C PRO A 63 -5.99 -3.25 19.31
N GLU A 64 -5.84 -4.24 18.43
CA GLU A 64 -5.93 -5.65 18.77
C GLU A 64 -4.57 -6.20 19.23
N THR A 65 -4.38 -6.28 20.55
CA THR A 65 -3.12 -6.70 21.15
C THR A 65 -2.94 -8.22 21.16
N GLN A 66 -4.01 -8.99 20.99
CA GLN A 66 -3.98 -10.46 21.01
C GLN A 66 -3.47 -11.08 19.70
N LEU A 67 -3.39 -10.31 18.61
CA LEU A 67 -2.83 -10.77 17.35
C LEU A 67 -1.31 -10.93 17.43
N SER A 68 -0.75 -11.91 16.75
CA SER A 68 0.71 -12.01 16.58
C SER A 68 1.29 -10.77 15.91
N ASP A 69 2.53 -10.39 16.21
CA ASP A 69 3.21 -9.22 15.61
C ASP A 69 3.11 -9.15 14.09
N ASN A 70 3.21 -10.28 13.40
CA ASN A 70 3.12 -10.37 11.95
C ASN A 70 1.74 -10.00 11.37
N LEU A 71 0.71 -9.89 12.21
CA LEU A 71 -0.67 -9.54 11.83
C LEU A 71 -1.07 -8.14 12.32
N ARG A 72 -0.21 -7.42 13.07
CA ARG A 72 -0.51 -6.10 13.65
C ARG A 72 -0.28 -4.97 12.63
N TYR A 73 -1.08 -4.94 11.58
CA TYR A 73 -1.04 -3.89 10.56
C TYR A 73 -2.42 -3.64 9.97
N PHE A 74 -2.60 -2.47 9.34
CA PHE A 74 -3.79 -2.20 8.55
C PHE A 74 -3.56 -2.61 7.09
N ASN A 75 -4.44 -3.45 6.55
CA ASN A 75 -4.33 -3.94 5.17
C ASN A 75 -4.69 -2.84 4.16
N GLY A 76 -3.77 -2.51 3.25
CA GLY A 76 -3.94 -1.44 2.27
C GLY A 76 -5.17 -1.62 1.37
N SER A 77 -5.50 -2.84 0.96
CA SER A 77 -6.69 -3.10 0.12
C SER A 77 -7.99 -2.74 0.85
N ILE A 78 -8.06 -2.99 2.16
CA ILE A 78 -9.20 -2.61 3.01
C ILE A 78 -9.25 -1.08 3.16
N ILE A 79 -8.10 -0.43 3.34
CA ILE A 79 -8.02 1.03 3.47
C ILE A 79 -8.50 1.72 2.18
N GLU A 80 -8.02 1.30 1.01
CA GLU A 80 -8.43 1.85 -0.28
C GLU A 80 -9.95 1.74 -0.47
N MET A 81 -10.53 0.55 -0.19
CA MET A 81 -11.98 0.34 -0.25
C MET A 81 -12.75 1.31 0.65
N HIS A 82 -12.30 1.50 1.89
CA HIS A 82 -12.95 2.45 2.80
C HIS A 82 -12.79 3.90 2.38
N PHE A 83 -11.64 4.25 1.78
CA PHE A 83 -11.40 5.57 1.25
C PHE A 83 -12.31 5.89 0.06
N GLU A 84 -12.46 4.96 -0.88
CA GLU A 84 -13.39 5.10 -2.01
C GLU A 84 -14.85 5.26 -1.55
N LYS A 85 -15.26 4.52 -0.51
CA LYS A 85 -16.60 4.67 0.08
C LYS A 85 -16.84 6.03 0.71
N LYS A 86 -15.80 6.74 1.17
CA LYS A 86 -15.93 8.10 1.71
C LYS A 86 -16.02 9.18 0.62
N LEU A 87 -15.58 8.86 -0.59
CA LEU A 87 -15.60 9.79 -1.74
C LEU A 87 -16.92 9.72 -2.53
N LYS A 88 -17.74 8.69 -2.32
CA LYS A 88 -19.08 8.54 -2.89
C LYS A 88 -20.12 9.00 -1.90
#